data_AF-A0A4C1WXB1-F1
#
_entry.id   AF-A0A4C1WXB1-F1
#
_cell.length_a   1.000
_cell.length_b   1.000
_cell.length_c   1.000
_cell.angle_alpha   90.00
_cell.angle_beta   90.00
_cell.angle_gamma   90.00
#
_symmetry.space_group_name_H-M   'P 1'
#
loop_
_entity.id
_entity.type
_entity.pdbx_description
1 polymer ?
#
loop_
_entity_poly.entity_id
_entity_poly.type
_entity_poly.pdbx_seq_one_letter_code
_entity_poly.pdbx_strand_id
1 'polypeptide(L)'
;MAHPAFASVGLQPGLEIWRIQVLFPFRYLNVAYAHAFIAVSLLQNFTPVPVPKSQYGKFHSGDSYIVLKTTLNSKMSWDIHFWLGAQTTQDEAGTAAMMSVNLDDALGGAAVQHREVQGHESGQFLSYFQPAIRYLEGGHESGFSHVTTNAGAEKKLYQIKGRRNLRVSQVEPMVASMNRGDCFVLSSGSSVYVYVGEQARSVERLKAIAVANQIRTQDHNGRGVLEVIDQCHPCFDQYSSDVDVADFFTALGSGNAEEVPEAEAGGDDEVCAHATRRARNVARAISNRHKSSTNTY
;
A
#
# COMPACT_ATOMS: atom_id res chain seq x y z
N MET A 1 26.26 -18.06 -10.03
CA MET A 1 26.52 -16.66 -10.46
C MET A 1 25.37 -15.82 -9.93
N ALA A 2 25.66 -14.65 -9.35
CA ALA A 2 24.63 -13.75 -8.85
C ALA A 2 23.73 -13.28 -10.01
N HIS A 3 22.44 -13.10 -9.75
CA HIS A 3 21.48 -12.59 -10.74
C HIS A 3 21.93 -11.19 -11.22
N PRO A 4 21.81 -10.83 -12.52
CA PRO A 4 22.32 -9.55 -13.04
C PRO A 4 21.78 -8.31 -12.32
N ALA A 5 20.56 -8.39 -11.80
CA ALA A 5 19.94 -7.33 -11.00
C ALA A 5 20.70 -7.02 -9.68
N PHE A 6 21.59 -7.90 -9.24
CA PHE A 6 22.36 -7.79 -8.00
C PHE A 6 23.86 -7.49 -8.23
N ALA A 7 24.27 -7.18 -9.46
CA ALA A 7 25.69 -7.02 -9.79
C ALA A 7 26.37 -5.78 -9.14
N SER A 8 25.60 -4.83 -8.60
CA SER A 8 26.12 -3.58 -8.03
C SER A 8 25.38 -3.13 -6.75
N VAL A 9 24.83 -4.08 -6.00
CA VAL A 9 23.96 -3.82 -4.85
C VAL A 9 24.73 -3.74 -3.54
N GLY A 10 24.19 -3.00 -2.57
CA GLY A 10 24.77 -2.93 -1.23
C GLY A 10 26.15 -2.26 -1.15
N LEU A 11 26.57 -1.54 -2.20
CA LEU A 11 27.88 -0.87 -2.26
C LEU A 11 27.90 0.47 -1.51
N GLN A 12 26.75 1.11 -1.33
CA GLN A 12 26.62 2.40 -0.66
C GLN A 12 25.49 2.37 0.39
N PRO A 13 25.62 3.16 1.47
CA PRO A 13 24.56 3.28 2.47
C PRO A 13 23.29 3.81 1.82
N GLY A 14 22.17 3.13 2.06
CA GLY A 14 20.94 3.44 1.35
C GLY A 14 19.88 2.37 1.51
N LEU A 15 18.79 2.58 0.80
CA LEU A 15 17.71 1.62 0.64
C LEU A 15 17.60 1.30 -0.86
N GLU A 16 17.50 0.03 -1.19
CA GLU A 16 17.28 -0.47 -2.55
C GLU A 16 16.08 -1.41 -2.52
N ILE A 17 15.14 -1.25 -3.46
CA ILE A 17 13.90 -2.01 -3.49
C ILE A 17 13.70 -2.60 -4.88
N TRP A 18 13.36 -3.87 -4.93
CA TRP A 18 12.95 -4.58 -6.14
C TRP A 18 11.55 -5.16 -5.95
N ARG A 19 10.76 -5.13 -7.02
CA ARG A 19 9.51 -5.86 -7.11
C ARG A 19 9.73 -7.15 -7.90
N ILE A 20 9.15 -8.25 -7.45
CA ILE A 20 9.13 -9.50 -8.21
C ILE A 20 8.11 -9.38 -9.34
N GLN A 21 8.54 -9.63 -10.58
CA GLN A 21 7.68 -9.57 -11.76
C GLN A 21 7.89 -10.78 -12.67
N VAL A 22 6.81 -11.30 -13.26
CA VAL A 22 6.88 -12.26 -14.37
C VAL A 22 7.27 -11.52 -15.65
N LEU A 23 8.43 -11.82 -16.21
CA LEU A 23 8.72 -11.42 -17.58
C LEU A 23 8.17 -12.48 -18.52
N PHE A 24 7.08 -12.16 -19.22
CA PHE A 24 6.66 -12.97 -20.37
C PHE A 24 7.67 -12.75 -21.51
N PRO A 25 8.37 -13.80 -21.97
CA PRO A 25 9.22 -13.67 -23.15
C PRO A 25 8.33 -13.50 -24.39
N PHE A 26 8.42 -12.33 -25.02
CA PHE A 26 7.93 -11.97 -26.37
C PHE A 26 6.42 -11.75 -26.59
N ARG A 27 6.03 -10.46 -26.64
CA ARG A 27 5.30 -9.94 -27.82
C ARG A 27 6.34 -9.80 -28.94
N TYR A 28 6.04 -10.29 -30.14
CA TYR A 28 6.89 -10.36 -31.34
C TYR A 28 7.81 -11.58 -31.45
N LEU A 29 7.29 -12.70 -31.97
CA LEU A 29 8.10 -13.57 -32.84
C LEU A 29 7.21 -14.14 -33.95
N ASN A 30 7.65 -13.98 -35.20
CA ASN A 30 6.96 -14.44 -36.40
C ASN A 30 6.77 -15.97 -36.39
N VAL A 31 5.57 -16.37 -36.81
CA VAL A 31 5.09 -17.75 -36.90
C VAL A 31 5.85 -18.49 -38.02
N ALA A 32 6.96 -19.15 -37.70
CA ALA A 32 7.59 -20.12 -38.62
C ALA A 32 8.46 -21.19 -37.96
N TYR A 33 8.96 -21.00 -36.73
CA TYR A 33 9.88 -21.95 -36.07
C TYR A 33 9.37 -22.43 -34.69
N ALA A 34 8.06 -22.51 -34.53
CA ALA A 34 7.40 -22.53 -33.21
C ALA A 34 7.30 -23.90 -32.51
N HIS A 35 7.63 -25.04 -33.10
CA HIS A 35 7.18 -26.31 -32.50
C HIS A 35 8.20 -27.07 -31.64
N ALA A 36 9.52 -26.84 -31.75
CA ALA A 36 10.52 -27.58 -30.96
C ALA A 36 11.21 -26.74 -29.87
N PHE A 37 11.28 -25.42 -30.01
CA PHE A 37 11.93 -24.53 -29.02
C PHE A 37 10.98 -24.00 -27.93
N ILE A 38 9.67 -24.11 -28.15
CA ILE A 38 8.64 -23.59 -27.24
C ILE A 38 8.49 -24.46 -25.97
N ALA A 39 8.88 -25.74 -26.01
CA ALA A 39 8.72 -26.64 -24.86
C ALA A 39 9.66 -26.35 -23.68
N VAL A 40 10.77 -25.62 -23.88
CA VAL A 40 11.77 -25.35 -22.82
C VAL A 40 11.69 -23.92 -22.26
N SER A 41 10.90 -23.03 -22.88
CA SER A 41 10.87 -21.59 -22.53
C SER A 41 9.59 -21.14 -21.82
N LEU A 42 8.72 -22.06 -21.41
CA LEU A 42 7.49 -21.77 -20.63
C LEU A 42 7.72 -21.71 -19.12
N LEU A 43 8.96 -21.63 -18.66
CA LEU A 43 9.25 -21.24 -17.28
C LEU A 43 8.96 -19.74 -17.16
N GLN A 44 7.92 -19.40 -16.40
CA GLN A 44 7.71 -18.02 -15.97
C GLN A 44 8.97 -17.58 -15.21
N ASN A 45 9.80 -16.78 -15.86
CA ASN A 45 11.01 -16.26 -15.25
C ASN A 45 10.61 -15.04 -14.42
N PHE A 46 10.40 -15.28 -13.14
CA PHE A 46 10.26 -14.19 -12.18
C PHE A 46 11.60 -13.50 -12.02
N THR A 47 11.60 -12.17 -12.19
CA THR A 47 12.81 -11.36 -12.07
C THR A 47 12.58 -10.19 -11.12
N PRO A 48 13.59 -9.84 -10.30
CA PRO A 48 13.55 -8.64 -9.49
C PRO A 48 13.75 -7.40 -10.38
N VAL A 49 12.75 -6.52 -10.42
CA VAL A 49 12.80 -5.26 -11.16
C VAL A 49 12.94 -4.10 -10.18
N PRO A 50 13.96 -3.22 -10.33
CA PRO A 50 14.18 -2.09 -9.44
C PRO A 50 12.97 -1.16 -9.38
N VAL A 51 12.54 -0.81 -8.17
CA VAL A 51 11.48 0.16 -7.93
C VAL A 51 12.07 1.58 -8.00
N PRO A 52 11.45 2.53 -8.70
CA PRO A 52 11.89 3.92 -8.69
C PRO A 52 11.84 4.52 -7.28
N LYS A 53 12.84 5.32 -6.90
CA LYS A 53 12.89 5.95 -5.55
C LYS A 53 11.65 6.78 -5.19
N SER A 54 10.98 7.36 -6.18
CA SER A 54 9.72 8.10 -6.00
C SER A 54 8.54 7.22 -5.52
N GLN A 55 8.65 5.91 -5.68
CA GLN A 55 7.65 4.93 -5.28
C GLN A 55 8.01 4.18 -3.99
N TYR A 56 9.14 4.51 -3.35
CA TYR A 56 9.52 3.89 -2.08
C TYR A 56 8.46 4.13 -1.01
N GLY A 57 8.11 3.08 -0.28
CA GLY A 57 7.01 3.09 0.69
C GLY A 57 5.64 2.75 0.11
N LYS A 58 5.49 2.63 -1.22
CA LYS A 58 4.26 2.14 -1.86
C LYS A 58 4.41 0.64 -2.17
N PHE A 59 3.56 -0.18 -1.55
CA PHE A 59 3.57 -1.64 -1.72
C PHE A 59 2.21 -2.11 -2.21
N HIS A 60 2.19 -2.84 -3.32
CA HIS A 60 0.97 -3.45 -3.82
C HIS A 60 0.67 -4.74 -3.06
N SER A 61 -0.58 -4.87 -2.60
CA SER A 61 -1.00 -6.02 -1.77
C SER A 61 -0.95 -7.34 -2.55
N GLY A 62 -1.00 -7.30 -3.88
CA GLY A 62 -0.88 -8.45 -4.77
C GLY A 62 0.55 -8.83 -5.16
N ASP A 63 1.57 -8.07 -4.72
CA ASP A 63 2.96 -8.26 -5.17
C ASP A 63 3.87 -8.74 -4.01
N SER A 64 5.03 -9.28 -4.38
CA SER A 64 6.15 -9.52 -3.46
C SER A 64 7.35 -8.62 -3.79
N TYR A 65 8.08 -8.20 -2.75
CA TYR A 65 9.18 -7.24 -2.87
C TYR A 65 10.42 -7.72 -2.11
N ILE A 66 11.58 -7.26 -2.56
CA ILE A 66 12.85 -7.38 -1.84
C ILE A 66 13.33 -5.98 -1.51
N VAL A 67 13.68 -5.75 -0.25
CA VAL A 67 14.19 -4.48 0.26
C VAL A 67 15.54 -4.73 0.91
N LEU A 68 16.59 -4.13 0.36
CA LEU A 68 17.92 -4.16 0.94
C LEU A 68 18.17 -2.83 1.66
N LYS A 69 18.38 -2.90 2.96
CA LYS A 69 18.90 -1.78 3.75
C LYS A 69 20.39 -1.97 3.96
N THR A 70 21.15 -0.99 3.49
CA THR A 70 22.60 -0.96 3.63
C THR A 70 22.98 0.15 4.60
N THR A 71 23.71 -0.20 5.66
CA THR A 71 24.10 0.72 6.73
C THR A 71 25.61 0.70 6.90
N LEU A 72 26.22 1.90 6.89
CA LEU A 72 27.65 2.06 7.20
C LEU A 72 27.77 2.65 8.59
N ASN A 73 28.19 1.80 9.53
CA ASN A 73 28.67 2.22 10.84
C ASN A 73 30.21 2.14 10.83
N SER A 74 30.81 1.33 11.72
CA SER A 74 32.24 0.98 11.65
C SER A 74 32.58 0.01 10.52
N LYS A 75 31.60 -0.80 10.11
CA LYS A 75 31.63 -1.69 8.94
C LYS A 75 30.29 -1.61 8.22
N MET A 76 30.28 -2.06 6.97
CA MET A 76 29.03 -2.20 6.22
C MET A 76 28.23 -3.37 6.80
N SER A 77 26.93 -3.16 6.97
CA SER A 77 25.96 -4.20 7.32
C SER A 77 24.75 -4.12 6.39
N TRP A 78 24.13 -5.27 6.17
CA TRP A 78 23.03 -5.43 5.23
C TRP A 78 21.87 -6.15 5.91
N ASP A 79 20.68 -5.58 5.78
CA ASP A 79 19.42 -6.20 6.16
C ASP A 79 18.60 -6.42 4.89
N ILE A 80 18.33 -7.67 4.55
CA ILE A 80 17.49 -8.06 3.43
C ILE A 80 16.11 -8.39 3.96
N HIS A 81 15.10 -7.64 3.54
CA HIS A 81 13.71 -7.91 3.87
C HIS A 81 12.99 -8.39 2.61
N PHE A 82 12.36 -9.56 2.65
CA PHE A 82 11.42 -9.95 1.62
C PHE A 82 10.00 -9.75 2.14
N TRP A 83 9.28 -8.81 1.51
CA TRP A 83 7.94 -8.42 1.90
C TRP A 83 6.90 -9.14 1.03
N LEU A 84 5.89 -9.70 1.68
CA LEU A 84 4.84 -10.49 1.06
C LEU A 84 3.49 -9.79 1.22
N GLY A 85 2.90 -9.41 0.09
CA GLY A 85 1.56 -8.84 0.05
C GLY A 85 0.50 -9.84 0.49
N ALA A 86 -0.60 -9.35 1.07
CA ALA A 86 -1.69 -10.19 1.54
C ALA A 86 -2.41 -10.98 0.42
N GLN A 87 -2.20 -10.61 -0.84
CA GLN A 87 -2.79 -11.18 -2.05
C GLN A 87 -1.71 -11.71 -3.03
N THR A 88 -0.43 -11.72 -2.65
CA THR A 88 0.65 -12.24 -3.51
C THR A 88 0.48 -13.74 -3.76
N THR A 89 0.91 -14.19 -4.94
CA THR A 89 0.82 -15.61 -5.31
C THR A 89 1.93 -16.42 -4.64
N GLN A 90 1.74 -17.74 -4.58
CA GLN A 90 2.71 -18.64 -3.92
C GLN A 90 4.07 -18.66 -4.65
N ASP A 91 4.04 -18.58 -5.97
CA ASP A 91 5.17 -18.49 -6.88
C ASP A 91 5.96 -17.18 -6.69
N GLU A 92 5.28 -16.03 -6.59
CA GLU A 92 5.92 -14.75 -6.28
C GLU A 92 6.58 -14.75 -4.90
N ALA A 93 5.88 -15.25 -3.88
CA ALA A 93 6.40 -15.35 -2.53
C ALA A 93 7.62 -16.29 -2.45
N GLY A 94 7.55 -17.45 -3.12
CA GLY A 94 8.65 -18.40 -3.22
C GLY A 94 9.85 -17.81 -3.95
N THR A 95 9.60 -17.04 -5.02
CA THR A 95 10.66 -16.33 -5.74
C THR A 95 11.31 -15.27 -4.87
N ALA A 96 10.54 -14.47 -4.13
CA ALA A 96 11.09 -13.43 -3.25
C ALA A 96 12.03 -14.03 -2.21
N ALA A 97 11.65 -15.17 -1.60
CA ALA A 97 12.48 -15.89 -0.65
C ALA A 97 13.74 -16.51 -1.30
N MET A 98 13.63 -17.10 -2.48
CA MET A 98 14.80 -17.62 -3.20
C MET A 98 15.77 -16.50 -3.59
N MET A 99 15.25 -15.38 -4.06
CA MET A 99 16.04 -14.22 -4.48
C MET A 99 16.70 -13.51 -3.30
N SER A 100 16.11 -13.51 -2.09
CA SER A 100 16.77 -12.98 -0.89
C SER A 100 18.00 -13.80 -0.51
N VAL A 101 17.95 -15.13 -0.65
CA VAL A 101 19.12 -16.01 -0.46
C VAL A 101 20.20 -15.72 -1.50
N ASN A 102 19.82 -15.62 -2.78
CA ASN A 102 20.76 -15.29 -3.85
C ASN A 102 21.44 -13.92 -3.64
N LEU A 103 20.71 -12.95 -3.07
CA LEU A 103 21.23 -11.64 -2.73
C LEU A 103 22.20 -11.70 -1.54
N ASP A 104 21.88 -12.47 -0.51
CA ASP A 104 22.77 -12.71 0.63
C ASP A 104 24.08 -13.39 0.19
N ASP A 105 23.99 -14.42 -0.65
CA ASP A 105 25.15 -15.09 -1.26
C ASP A 105 26.04 -14.10 -2.03
N ALA A 106 25.44 -13.17 -2.77
CA ALA A 106 26.15 -12.12 -3.49
C ALA A 106 26.85 -11.12 -2.55
N LEU A 107 26.34 -10.96 -1.32
CA LEU A 107 26.93 -10.15 -0.24
C LEU A 107 27.87 -10.98 0.66
N GLY A 108 28.21 -12.20 0.26
CA GLY A 108 29.12 -13.08 0.99
C GLY A 108 28.52 -13.74 2.23
N GLY A 109 27.18 -13.86 2.32
CA GLY A 109 26.48 -14.50 3.44
C GLY A 109 26.48 -13.66 4.73
N ALA A 110 26.73 -12.36 4.62
CA ALA A 110 26.86 -11.45 5.75
C ALA A 110 25.56 -10.70 6.08
N ALA A 111 24.51 -10.84 5.27
CA ALA A 111 23.27 -10.10 5.45
C ALA A 111 22.31 -10.80 6.43
N VAL A 112 21.54 -10.02 7.17
CA VAL A 112 20.44 -10.55 7.99
C VAL A 112 19.19 -10.60 7.13
N GLN A 113 18.57 -11.78 7.01
CA GLN A 113 17.35 -11.98 6.23
C GLN A 113 16.11 -11.88 7.12
N HIS A 114 15.13 -11.09 6.69
CA HIS A 114 13.90 -10.79 7.41
C HIS A 114 12.69 -11.13 6.53
N ARG A 115 11.75 -11.90 7.08
CA ARG A 115 10.46 -12.16 6.43
C ARG A 115 9.43 -11.14 6.90
N GLU A 116 8.96 -10.30 5.98
CA GLU A 116 7.97 -9.27 6.28
C GLU A 116 6.63 -9.65 5.65
N VAL A 117 5.55 -9.66 6.43
CA VAL A 117 4.20 -9.93 5.92
C VAL A 117 3.36 -8.68 6.07
N GLN A 118 2.56 -8.34 5.06
CA GLN A 118 1.66 -7.19 5.10
C GLN A 118 0.87 -7.13 6.42
N GLY A 119 0.97 -6.00 7.11
CA GLY A 119 0.30 -5.74 8.38
C GLY A 119 0.99 -6.31 9.63
N HIS A 120 2.04 -7.11 9.47
CA HIS A 120 2.83 -7.72 10.56
C HIS A 120 4.33 -7.48 10.39
N GLU A 121 4.71 -6.41 9.68
CA GLU A 121 6.10 -6.07 9.47
C GLU A 121 6.81 -5.67 10.76
N SER A 122 8.11 -5.95 10.80
CA SER A 122 9.00 -5.55 11.88
C SER A 122 9.03 -4.02 12.03
N GLY A 123 9.24 -3.56 13.28
CA GLY A 123 9.41 -2.12 13.53
C GLY A 123 10.64 -1.55 12.80
N GLN A 124 11.67 -2.36 12.59
CA GLN A 124 12.84 -2.00 11.79
C GLN A 124 12.45 -1.72 10.34
N PHE A 125 11.73 -2.62 9.68
CA PHE A 125 11.28 -2.42 8.29
C PHE A 125 10.41 -1.18 8.15
N LEU A 126 9.44 -1.00 9.04
CA LEU A 126 8.53 0.15 9.01
C LEU A 126 9.27 1.48 9.20
N SER A 127 10.38 1.49 9.95
CA SER A 127 11.17 2.70 10.19
C SER A 127 11.80 3.29 8.92
N TYR A 128 11.98 2.47 7.88
CA TYR A 128 12.60 2.89 6.62
C TYR A 128 11.72 3.83 5.79
N PHE A 129 10.41 3.82 6.03
CA PHE A 129 9.43 4.55 5.23
C PHE A 129 8.83 5.70 6.01
N GLN A 130 9.07 6.92 5.54
CA GLN A 130 8.51 8.15 6.11
C GLN A 130 7.53 8.79 5.13
N PRO A 131 6.38 9.29 5.60
CA PRO A 131 5.87 9.29 6.98
C PRO A 131 5.32 7.93 7.44
N ALA A 132 4.99 7.03 6.51
CA ALA A 132 4.44 5.71 6.76
C ALA A 132 4.54 4.83 5.50
N ILE A 133 4.39 3.50 5.67
CA ILE A 133 4.17 2.57 4.56
C ILE A 133 2.75 2.71 4.03
N ARG A 134 2.57 2.59 2.70
CA ARG A 134 1.27 2.67 2.02
C ARG A 134 0.98 1.39 1.25
N TYR A 135 -0.13 0.75 1.58
CA TYR A 135 -0.65 -0.40 0.86
C TYR A 135 -1.57 0.04 -0.26
N LEU A 136 -1.25 -0.40 -1.48
CA LEU A 136 -2.04 -0.21 -2.67
C LEU A 136 -2.77 -1.50 -3.02
N GLU A 137 -3.95 -1.36 -3.60
CA GLU A 137 -4.66 -2.51 -4.17
C GLU A 137 -4.03 -2.96 -5.48
N GLY A 138 -4.37 -4.18 -5.90
CA GLY A 138 -3.83 -4.80 -7.12
C GLY A 138 -2.37 -5.22 -6.97
N GLY A 139 -1.71 -5.37 -8.11
CA GLY A 139 -0.34 -5.84 -8.27
C GLY A 139 0.03 -5.90 -9.75
N HIS A 140 1.24 -6.36 -10.05
CA HIS A 140 1.64 -6.72 -11.40
C HIS A 140 0.79 -7.92 -11.87
N GLU A 141 0.38 -7.91 -13.15
CA GLU A 141 -0.43 -8.99 -13.71
C GLU A 141 0.37 -10.31 -13.71
N SER A 142 0.19 -11.14 -12.69
CA SER A 142 0.37 -12.58 -12.86
C SER A 142 -0.74 -13.05 -13.81
N GLY A 143 -0.43 -14.00 -14.69
CA GLY A 143 -1.30 -14.42 -15.81
C GLY A 143 -2.67 -15.01 -15.44
N PHE A 144 -3.19 -14.81 -14.22
CA PHE A 144 -4.44 -15.36 -13.71
C PHE A 144 -5.35 -14.40 -12.92
N SER A 145 -5.04 -13.11 -12.81
CA SER A 145 -5.95 -12.17 -12.13
C SER A 145 -5.84 -10.75 -12.69
N HIS A 146 -6.85 -10.35 -13.48
CA HIS A 146 -7.04 -8.99 -13.94
C HIS A 146 -7.78 -8.19 -12.86
N VAL A 147 -7.09 -7.28 -12.17
CA VAL A 147 -7.77 -6.21 -11.43
C VAL A 147 -7.62 -4.94 -12.25
N THR A 148 -8.68 -4.58 -12.98
CA THR A 148 -8.82 -3.31 -13.67
C THR A 148 -8.55 -2.17 -12.70
N THR A 149 -7.37 -1.53 -12.78
CA THR A 149 -7.18 -0.20 -12.20
C THR A 149 -7.87 0.79 -13.14
N ASN A 150 -9.05 1.27 -12.76
CA ASN A 150 -9.76 2.29 -13.54
C ASN A 150 -8.93 3.57 -13.55
N ALA A 151 -8.34 3.88 -14.70
CA ALA A 151 -7.40 4.99 -14.90
C ALA A 151 -8.09 6.37 -15.06
N GLY A 152 -9.23 6.60 -14.40
CA GLY A 152 -9.99 7.85 -14.51
C GLY A 152 -10.52 8.29 -13.17
N ALA A 153 -9.86 9.27 -12.54
CA ALA A 153 -10.34 10.07 -11.40
C ALA A 153 -11.12 9.28 -10.32
N GLU A 154 -10.69 8.05 -10.02
CA GLU A 154 -11.36 7.23 -9.01
C GLU A 154 -11.04 7.81 -7.64
N LYS A 155 -12.08 8.16 -6.87
CA LYS A 155 -11.94 8.64 -5.50
C LYS A 155 -11.26 7.55 -4.67
N LYS A 156 -10.22 7.90 -3.92
CA LYS A 156 -9.49 6.95 -3.07
C LYS A 156 -9.51 7.43 -1.64
N LEU A 157 -9.94 6.55 -0.74
CA LEU A 157 -9.90 6.79 0.70
C LEU A 157 -8.76 5.97 1.31
N TYR A 158 -7.96 6.62 2.16
CA TYR A 158 -6.87 6.01 2.88
C TYR A 158 -7.15 6.06 4.36
N GLN A 159 -7.10 4.91 5.03
CA GLN A 159 -7.12 4.81 6.49
C GLN A 159 -5.69 4.88 7.01
N ILE A 160 -5.45 5.75 7.98
CA ILE A 160 -4.18 5.90 8.68
C ILE A 160 -4.39 5.35 10.08
N LYS A 161 -3.72 4.23 10.38
CA LYS A 161 -3.85 3.54 11.67
C LYS A 161 -2.50 3.14 12.22
N GLY A 162 -2.36 3.25 13.54
CA GLY A 162 -1.27 2.66 14.30
C GLY A 162 -0.77 3.55 15.43
N ARG A 163 0.11 3.00 16.27
CA ARG A 163 0.64 3.75 17.42
C ARG A 163 2.05 4.29 17.17
N ARG A 164 3.04 3.39 17.12
CA ARG A 164 4.46 3.76 16.88
C ARG A 164 4.75 3.79 15.38
N ASN A 165 4.31 2.73 14.69
CA ASN A 165 4.48 2.55 13.26
C ASN A 165 3.11 2.66 12.59
N LEU A 166 2.92 3.71 11.80
CA LEU A 166 1.66 3.91 11.09
C LEU A 166 1.67 3.15 9.78
N ARG A 167 0.48 2.71 9.38
CA ARG A 167 0.21 2.10 8.09
C ARG A 167 -0.88 2.90 7.40
N VAL A 168 -0.74 3.07 6.09
CA VAL A 168 -1.72 3.73 5.24
C VAL A 168 -2.35 2.66 4.37
N SER A 169 -3.60 2.30 4.66
CA SER A 169 -4.34 1.27 3.93
C SER A 169 -5.36 1.93 3.01
N GLN A 170 -5.38 1.57 1.72
CA GLN A 170 -6.48 1.98 0.86
C GLN A 170 -7.76 1.23 1.27
N VAL A 171 -8.85 1.98 1.48
CA VAL A 171 -10.18 1.45 1.83
C VAL A 171 -11.22 1.99 0.86
N GLU A 172 -12.40 1.38 0.86
CA GLU A 172 -13.49 1.81 -0.01
C GLU A 172 -13.97 3.20 0.39
N PRO A 173 -14.18 4.15 -0.55
CA PRO A 173 -14.55 5.53 -0.25
C PRO A 173 -16.03 5.65 0.17
N MET A 174 -16.35 5.14 1.36
CA MET A 174 -17.67 5.18 1.98
C MET A 174 -17.57 5.43 3.48
N VAL A 175 -18.60 6.03 4.08
CA VAL A 175 -18.65 6.31 5.51
C VAL A 175 -18.49 5.04 6.37
N ALA A 176 -19.00 3.90 5.89
CA ALA A 176 -18.91 2.62 6.58
C ALA A 176 -17.49 2.04 6.68
N SER A 177 -16.54 2.55 5.87
CA SER A 177 -15.11 2.22 5.96
C SER A 177 -14.36 3.09 6.97
N MET A 178 -15.00 4.15 7.45
CA MET A 178 -14.41 5.11 8.40
C MET A 178 -14.69 4.68 9.85
N ASN A 179 -14.04 5.35 10.79
CA ASN A 179 -14.36 5.28 12.21
C ASN A 179 -13.90 6.54 12.94
N ARG A 180 -14.42 6.77 14.14
CA ARG A 180 -14.08 7.95 14.98
C ARG A 180 -12.71 7.87 15.64
N GLY A 181 -12.02 6.72 15.62
CA GLY A 181 -10.74 6.50 16.29
C GLY A 181 -9.50 6.70 15.43
N ASP A 182 -9.64 6.68 14.10
CA ASP A 182 -8.52 6.76 13.17
C ASP A 182 -8.56 8.08 12.34
N CYS A 183 -7.49 8.36 11.60
CA CYS A 183 -7.47 9.43 10.60
C CYS A 183 -7.67 8.87 9.19
N PHE A 184 -8.31 9.65 8.33
CA PHE A 184 -8.57 9.28 6.94
C PHE A 184 -8.09 10.36 5.98
N VAL A 185 -7.59 9.96 4.81
CA VAL A 185 -7.23 10.87 3.73
C VAL A 185 -8.03 10.52 2.48
N LEU A 186 -8.87 11.43 2.02
CA LEU A 186 -9.66 11.28 0.80
C LEU A 186 -8.97 12.04 -0.33
N SER A 187 -8.62 11.33 -1.40
CA SER A 187 -8.14 11.90 -2.65
C SER A 187 -9.26 11.87 -3.67
N SER A 188 -9.81 13.02 -4.03
CA SER A 188 -10.91 13.16 -4.99
C SER A 188 -10.58 14.22 -6.03
N GLY A 189 -10.33 13.81 -7.28
CA GLY A 189 -9.91 14.72 -8.34
C GLY A 189 -8.62 15.44 -7.95
N SER A 190 -8.62 16.78 -7.97
CA SER A 190 -7.48 17.62 -7.55
C SER A 190 -7.51 18.01 -6.07
N SER A 191 -8.47 17.53 -5.28
CA SER A 191 -8.59 17.88 -3.85
C SER A 191 -8.18 16.70 -2.98
N VAL A 192 -7.47 17.02 -1.89
CA VAL A 192 -7.08 16.06 -0.85
C VAL A 192 -7.65 16.54 0.47
N TYR A 193 -8.51 15.74 1.09
CA TYR A 193 -9.10 16.04 2.39
C TYR A 193 -8.49 15.13 3.45
N VAL A 194 -8.23 15.68 4.64
CA VAL A 194 -7.80 14.94 5.82
C VAL A 194 -8.94 14.98 6.82
N TYR A 195 -9.55 13.83 7.11
CA TYR A 195 -10.54 13.69 8.16
C TYR A 195 -9.88 13.13 9.42
N VAL A 196 -9.95 13.89 10.52
CA VAL A 196 -9.43 13.46 11.82
C VAL A 196 -10.61 13.02 12.67
N GLY A 197 -10.65 11.74 13.03
CA GLY A 197 -11.67 11.21 13.93
C GLY A 197 -11.63 11.88 15.31
N GLU A 198 -12.77 11.99 15.95
CA GLU A 198 -12.95 12.63 17.26
C GLU A 198 -12.02 12.05 18.35
N GLN A 199 -11.75 10.74 18.29
CA GLN A 199 -10.91 10.00 19.23
C GLN A 199 -9.51 9.67 18.67
N ALA A 200 -9.16 10.24 17.51
CA ALA A 200 -7.86 10.00 16.88
C ALA A 200 -6.71 10.63 17.68
N ARG A 201 -5.54 9.98 17.69
CA ARG A 201 -4.40 10.47 18.46
C ARG A 201 -3.70 11.61 17.73
N SER A 202 -3.06 12.51 18.48
CA SER A 202 -2.32 13.64 17.92
C SER A 202 -1.17 13.21 16.97
N VAL A 203 -0.56 12.04 17.21
CA VAL A 203 0.49 11.47 16.33
C VAL A 203 -0.09 11.02 14.99
N GLU A 204 -1.29 10.44 14.99
CA GLU A 204 -2.00 10.02 13.77
C GLU A 204 -2.39 11.23 12.94
N ARG A 205 -2.92 12.29 13.58
CA ARG A 205 -3.23 13.58 12.94
C ARG A 205 -2.03 14.17 12.21
N LEU A 206 -0.90 14.35 12.89
CA LEU A 206 0.30 14.94 12.29
C LEU A 206 0.81 14.13 11.09
N LYS A 207 0.80 12.80 11.22
CA LYS A 207 1.25 11.93 10.15
C LYS A 207 0.22 11.83 9.01
N ALA A 208 -1.08 11.93 9.29
CA ALA A 208 -2.12 11.99 8.26
C ALA A 208 -1.96 13.24 7.38
N ILE A 209 -1.66 14.39 7.98
CA ILE A 209 -1.31 15.62 7.24
C ILE A 209 -0.05 15.41 6.39
N ALA A 210 0.97 14.72 6.91
CA ALA A 210 2.18 14.41 6.14
C ALA A 210 1.89 13.46 4.96
N VAL A 211 1.08 12.42 5.18
CA VAL A 211 0.63 11.48 4.14
C VAL A 211 -0.18 12.22 3.07
N ALA A 212 -1.09 13.10 3.46
CA ALA A 212 -1.89 13.87 2.53
C ALA A 212 -1.04 14.82 1.67
N ASN A 213 -0.04 15.48 2.27
CA ASN A 213 0.96 16.27 1.53
C ASN A 213 1.79 15.44 0.57
N GLN A 214 2.15 14.22 0.96
CA GLN A 214 2.86 13.28 0.09
C GLN A 214 1.98 12.86 -1.09
N ILE A 215 0.70 12.51 -0.85
CA ILE A 215 -0.26 12.17 -1.90
C ILE A 215 -0.44 13.36 -2.86
N ARG A 216 -0.62 14.57 -2.33
CA ARG A 216 -0.71 15.79 -3.15
C ARG A 216 0.53 15.98 -4.05
N THR A 217 1.72 15.83 -3.48
CA THR A 217 2.97 16.04 -4.24
C THR A 217 3.21 14.93 -5.27
N GLN A 218 3.01 13.67 -4.89
CA GLN A 218 3.36 12.51 -5.70
C GLN A 218 2.27 12.11 -6.71
N ASP A 219 1.01 12.16 -6.29
CA ASP A 219 -0.11 11.65 -7.08
C ASP A 219 -0.83 12.79 -7.84
N HIS A 220 -0.75 14.03 -7.35
CA HIS A 220 -1.37 15.23 -7.98
C HIS A 220 -0.36 16.27 -8.51
N ASN A 221 0.92 15.91 -8.60
CA ASN A 221 2.01 16.81 -9.06
C ASN A 221 2.06 18.15 -8.29
N GLY A 222 1.66 18.16 -7.02
CA GLY A 222 1.60 19.35 -6.18
C GLY A 222 0.42 20.30 -6.48
N ARG A 223 -0.44 19.96 -7.45
CA ARG A 223 -1.61 20.75 -7.84
C ARG A 223 -2.83 20.18 -7.13
N GLY A 224 -3.07 20.67 -5.92
CA GLY A 224 -4.29 20.31 -5.20
C GLY A 224 -4.48 21.06 -3.91
N VAL A 225 -5.75 21.29 -3.57
CA VAL A 225 -6.14 21.90 -2.30
C VAL A 225 -6.05 20.82 -1.22
N LEU A 226 -5.40 21.14 -0.11
CA LEU A 226 -5.35 20.29 1.07
C LEU A 226 -6.25 20.90 2.14
N GLU A 227 -7.31 20.18 2.51
CA GLU A 227 -8.27 20.63 3.53
C GLU A 227 -8.23 19.67 4.71
N VAL A 228 -8.16 20.22 5.93
CA VAL A 228 -8.14 19.43 7.16
C VAL A 228 -9.47 19.62 7.88
N ILE A 229 -10.20 18.53 8.00
CA ILE A 229 -11.47 18.42 8.71
C ILE A 229 -11.18 17.80 10.07
N ASP A 230 -11.18 18.64 11.09
CA ASP A 230 -10.83 18.26 12.45
C ASP A 230 -12.08 18.15 13.31
N GLN A 231 -12.45 16.91 13.67
CA GLN A 231 -13.57 16.63 14.57
C GLN A 231 -13.11 16.47 16.03
N CYS A 232 -11.81 16.64 16.34
CA CYS A 232 -11.35 16.46 17.71
C CYS A 232 -11.81 17.61 18.63
N HIS A 233 -12.42 17.25 19.76
CA HIS A 233 -12.93 18.19 20.77
C HIS A 233 -11.77 18.81 21.59
N PRO A 234 -11.99 19.99 22.19
CA PRO A 234 -11.26 21.22 21.91
C PRO A 234 -9.85 21.26 22.54
N CYS A 235 -8.81 21.14 21.71
CA CYS A 235 -7.53 21.76 22.02
C CYS A 235 -7.21 22.80 20.94
N PHE A 236 -7.64 24.05 21.21
CA PHE A 236 -7.30 25.28 20.47
C PHE A 236 -8.10 25.53 19.16
N ASP A 237 -9.06 26.48 19.19
CA ASP A 237 -9.61 27.34 18.12
C ASP A 237 -9.78 26.83 16.66
N GLN A 238 -9.78 25.53 16.41
CA GLN A 238 -9.78 24.94 15.06
C GLN A 238 -10.93 23.94 14.87
N TYR A 239 -12.16 24.35 15.17
CA TYR A 239 -13.33 23.59 14.75
C TYR A 239 -13.55 23.82 13.25
N SER A 240 -13.49 22.77 12.44
CA SER A 240 -13.92 22.86 11.04
C SER A 240 -15.40 23.20 11.02
N SER A 241 -15.81 24.18 10.21
CA SER A 241 -17.21 24.58 10.18
C SER A 241 -18.09 23.43 9.71
N ASP A 242 -19.35 23.39 10.14
CA ASP A 242 -20.28 22.33 9.68
C ASP A 242 -20.39 22.28 8.15
N VAL A 243 -20.09 23.39 7.47
CA VAL A 243 -19.98 23.48 6.01
C VAL A 243 -18.79 22.65 5.49
N ASP A 244 -17.60 22.83 6.05
CA ASP A 244 -16.40 22.09 5.63
C ASP A 244 -16.57 20.57 5.84
N VAL A 245 -17.25 20.21 6.93
CA VAL A 245 -17.59 18.81 7.23
C VAL A 245 -18.57 18.24 6.20
N ALA A 246 -19.62 18.99 5.88
CA ALA A 246 -20.60 18.60 4.86
C ALA A 246 -19.95 18.49 3.46
N ASP A 247 -19.02 19.39 3.13
CA ASP A 247 -18.27 19.37 1.88
C ASP A 247 -17.40 18.12 1.76
N PHE A 248 -16.77 17.68 2.86
CA PHE A 248 -16.04 16.41 2.89
C PHE A 248 -16.95 15.21 2.59
N PHE A 249 -18.11 15.09 3.24
CA PHE A 249 -19.02 13.96 3.00
C PHE A 249 -19.67 14.03 1.62
N THR A 250 -19.86 15.23 1.07
CA THR A 250 -20.26 15.45 -0.33
C THR A 250 -19.16 14.99 -1.28
N ALA A 251 -17.90 15.31 -1.00
CA ALA A 251 -16.74 14.86 -1.76
C ALA A 251 -16.56 13.34 -1.66
N LEU A 252 -16.81 12.74 -0.49
CA LEU A 252 -16.84 11.29 -0.29
C LEU A 252 -17.98 10.66 -1.11
N GLY A 253 -19.13 11.32 -1.15
CA GLY A 253 -20.35 10.85 -1.81
C GLY A 253 -21.09 9.78 -0.99
N SER A 254 -20.90 9.78 0.33
CA SER A 254 -21.47 8.76 1.23
C SER A 254 -21.63 9.31 2.65
N GLY A 255 -22.84 9.18 3.19
CA GLY A 255 -23.17 9.44 4.60
C GLY A 255 -22.96 10.88 5.08
N ASN A 256 -22.84 11.02 6.39
CA ASN A 256 -22.57 12.27 7.11
C ASN A 256 -21.71 11.97 8.36
N ALA A 257 -21.37 13.01 9.13
CA ALA A 257 -20.53 12.89 10.32
C ALA A 257 -21.14 12.00 11.42
N GLU A 258 -22.47 11.99 11.58
CA GLU A 258 -23.16 11.21 12.60
C GLU A 258 -23.15 9.70 12.28
N GLU A 259 -23.13 9.36 10.99
CA GLU A 259 -23.07 7.98 10.49
C GLU A 259 -21.68 7.34 10.56
N VAL A 260 -20.64 8.09 10.96
CA VAL A 260 -19.29 7.55 11.11
C VAL A 260 -19.27 6.55 12.27
N PRO A 261 -18.88 5.28 12.02
CA PRO A 261 -18.81 4.26 13.06
C PRO A 261 -17.93 4.64 14.25
N GLU A 262 -18.24 4.09 15.43
CA GLU A 262 -17.45 4.29 16.64
C GLU A 262 -16.02 3.73 16.53
N ALA A 263 -15.12 4.19 17.41
CA ALA A 263 -13.70 3.86 17.37
C ALA A 263 -13.42 2.34 17.42
N GLU A 264 -14.26 1.57 18.12
CA GLU A 264 -14.12 0.11 18.24
C GLU A 264 -14.26 -0.61 16.89
N ALA A 265 -14.95 0.00 15.92
CA ALA A 265 -15.08 -0.54 14.57
C ALA A 265 -13.74 -0.57 13.81
N GLY A 266 -12.78 0.29 14.20
CA GLY A 266 -11.43 0.35 13.63
C GLY A 266 -10.52 -0.82 14.02
N GLY A 267 -10.87 -1.59 15.06
CA GLY A 267 -10.05 -2.69 15.58
C GLY A 267 -8.76 -2.24 16.27
N ASP A 268 -7.92 -3.20 16.68
CA ASP A 268 -6.68 -2.95 17.41
C ASP A 268 -5.61 -2.25 16.54
N ASP A 269 -4.96 -1.23 17.08
CA ASP A 269 -3.89 -0.46 16.45
C ASP A 269 -2.65 -1.29 16.13
N GLU A 270 -2.47 -2.43 16.81
CA GLU A 270 -1.34 -3.34 16.58
C GLU A 270 -1.63 -4.39 15.49
N VAL A 271 -2.90 -4.66 15.15
CA VAL A 271 -3.31 -5.75 14.24
C VAL A 271 -4.15 -5.22 13.07
N CYS A 272 -3.49 -4.88 11.95
CA CYS A 272 -4.17 -4.30 10.78
C CYS A 272 -4.71 -5.34 9.77
N ALA A 273 -4.29 -6.61 9.86
CA ALA A 273 -4.49 -7.59 8.78
C ALA A 273 -5.94 -8.06 8.57
N HIS A 274 -6.88 -7.76 9.48
CA HIS A 274 -8.26 -8.24 9.37
C HIS A 274 -9.23 -7.25 8.69
N ALA A 275 -8.86 -5.97 8.56
CA ALA A 275 -9.77 -4.92 8.09
C ALA A 275 -10.06 -5.02 6.58
N THR A 276 -9.05 -5.27 5.74
CA THR A 276 -9.22 -5.23 4.27
C THR A 276 -10.11 -6.36 3.75
N ARG A 277 -10.12 -7.53 4.41
CA ARG A 277 -10.96 -8.68 4.03
C ARG A 277 -12.38 -8.57 4.61
N ARG A 278 -12.54 -8.04 5.82
CA ARG A 278 -13.86 -7.78 6.43
C ARG A 278 -14.58 -6.62 5.75
N ALA A 279 -13.92 -5.49 5.50
CA ALA A 279 -14.53 -4.32 4.85
C ALA A 279 -15.07 -4.65 3.46
N ARG A 280 -14.30 -5.37 2.62
CA ARG A 280 -14.79 -5.84 1.31
C ARG A 280 -16.00 -6.77 1.42
N ASN A 281 -16.02 -7.67 2.42
CA ASN A 281 -17.15 -8.59 2.62
C ASN A 281 -18.40 -7.86 3.15
N VAL A 282 -18.24 -6.86 4.02
CA VAL A 282 -19.33 -6.04 4.56
C VAL A 282 -19.88 -5.12 3.47
N ALA A 283 -19.03 -4.41 2.73
CA ALA A 283 -19.46 -3.54 1.64
C ALA A 283 -20.14 -4.32 0.51
N ARG A 284 -19.63 -5.51 0.15
CA ARG A 284 -20.30 -6.42 -0.80
C ARG A 284 -21.65 -6.90 -0.28
N ALA A 285 -21.79 -7.16 1.02
CA ALA A 285 -23.07 -7.54 1.63
C ALA A 285 -24.09 -6.38 1.63
N ILE A 286 -23.64 -5.14 1.83
CA ILE A 286 -24.50 -3.94 1.81
C ILE A 286 -24.92 -3.59 0.38
N SER A 287 -23.99 -3.63 -0.59
CA SER A 287 -24.28 -3.44 -2.02
C SER A 287 -25.29 -4.46 -2.56
N ASN A 288 -25.18 -5.72 -2.14
CA ASN A 288 -26.13 -6.76 -2.52
C ASN A 288 -27.53 -6.57 -1.90
N ARG A 289 -27.64 -5.99 -0.70
CA ARG A 289 -28.95 -5.65 -0.12
C ARG A 289 -29.66 -4.56 -0.91
N HIS A 290 -28.95 -3.49 -1.29
CA HIS A 290 -29.52 -2.39 -2.09
C HIS A 290 -30.02 -2.83 -3.47
N LYS A 291 -29.32 -3.78 -4.12
CA LYS A 291 -29.78 -4.35 -5.40
C LYS A 291 -31.01 -5.26 -5.27
N SER A 292 -31.21 -5.89 -4.11
CA SER A 292 -32.40 -6.74 -3.88
C SER A 292 -33.67 -5.91 -3.63
N SER A 293 -33.55 -4.72 -3.04
CA SER A 293 -34.67 -3.81 -2.77
C SER A 293 -35.16 -3.04 -4.01
N THR A 294 -34.35 -2.96 -5.07
CA THR A 294 -34.72 -2.28 -6.32
C THR A 294 -35.34 -3.21 -7.37
N ASN A 295 -35.49 -4.51 -7.08
CA ASN A 295 -35.97 -5.52 -8.04
C ASN A 295 -37.34 -6.11 -7.70
N THR A 296 -38.09 -5.47 -6.79
CA THR A 296 -39.49 -5.75 -6.53
C THR A 296 -40.34 -4.59 -7.02
N TYR A 297 -40.60 -4.53 -8.32
CA TYR A 297 -41.81 -3.99 -8.95
C TYR A 297 -41.93 -4.54 -10.38
#